data_AF-A0A919JG96-F1
#
_entry.id   AF-A0A919JG96-F1
#
_cell.length_a   1.000
_cell.length_b   1.000
_cell.length_c   1.000
_cell.angle_alpha   90.00
_cell.angle_beta   90.00
_cell.angle_gamma   90.00
#
_symmetry.space_group_name_H-M   'P 1'
#
loop_
_entity.id
_entity.type
_entity.pdbx_description
1 polymer ?
#
loop_
_entity_poly.entity_id
_entity_poly.type
_entity_poly.pdbx_seq_one_letter_code
_entity_poly.pdbx_strand_id
1 'polypeptide(L)'
;MVPEVMAAMLFMVLLTLMLAAVVVATAWSALQDADAAGESTGEPAPVPVPAAPESLEGVLARQLLAGEITGPQYRRAVQRLAERDADRHPLALPED
;
A
#
# COMPACT_ATOMS: atom_id res chain seq x y z
N MET A 1 17.45 -11.27 -39.01
CA MET A 1 17.90 -11.12 -37.62
C MET A 1 19.04 -12.10 -37.41
N VAL A 2 20.21 -11.64 -36.98
CA VAL A 2 21.39 -12.49 -36.75
C VAL A 2 21.07 -13.48 -35.62
N PRO A 3 21.41 -14.78 -35.73
CA PRO A 3 21.05 -15.78 -34.71
C PRO A 3 21.54 -15.43 -33.30
N GLU A 4 22.65 -14.69 -33.19
CA GLU A 4 23.17 -14.15 -31.93
C GLU A 4 22.22 -13.15 -31.27
N VAL A 5 21.60 -12.26 -32.04
CA VAL A 5 20.62 -11.29 -31.54
C VAL A 5 19.35 -12.00 -31.08
N MET A 6 18.92 -13.03 -31.81
CA MET A 6 17.75 -13.83 -31.44
C MET A 6 17.98 -14.62 -30.15
N ALA A 7 19.19 -15.19 -29.97
CA ALA A 7 19.59 -15.85 -28.73
C ALA A 7 19.66 -14.88 -27.55
N ALA A 8 20.23 -13.68 -27.75
CA ALA A 8 20.30 -12.66 -26.71
C ALA A 8 18.91 -12.16 -26.28
N MET A 9 17.99 -11.96 -27.23
CA MET A 9 16.60 -11.58 -26.94
C MET A 9 15.85 -12.70 -26.18
N LEU A 10 15.99 -13.96 -26.62
CA LEU A 10 15.42 -15.10 -25.92
C LEU A 10 15.94 -15.23 -24.49
N PHE A 11 17.26 -15.09 -24.30
CA PHE A 11 17.87 -15.11 -22.97
C PHE A 11 17.32 -14.00 -22.08
N MET A 12 17.22 -12.77 -22.59
CA MET A 12 16.70 -11.64 -21.82
C MET A 12 15.23 -11.83 -21.43
N VAL A 13 14.42 -12.37 -22.35
CA VAL A 13 13.01 -12.69 -22.07
C VAL A 13 12.90 -13.78 -21.01
N LEU A 14 13.65 -14.88 -21.16
CA LEU A 14 13.65 -15.99 -20.19
C LEU A 14 14.15 -15.55 -18.82
N LEU A 15 15.19 -14.73 -18.77
CA LEU A 15 15.72 -14.15 -17.54
C LEU A 15 14.67 -13.28 -16.84
N THR A 16 13.97 -12.43 -17.60
CA THR A 16 12.91 -11.56 -17.05
C THR A 16 11.75 -12.38 -16.52
N LEU A 17 11.32 -13.42 -17.24
CA LEU A 17 10.27 -14.35 -16.81
C LEU A 17 10.67 -15.10 -15.54
N MET A 18 11.92 -15.56 -15.46
CA MET A 18 12.45 -16.22 -14.26
C MET A 18 12.45 -15.26 -13.06
N LEU A 19 12.95 -14.03 -13.22
CA LEU A 19 12.94 -13.02 -12.16
C LEU A 19 11.51 -12.71 -11.70
N ALA A 20 10.58 -12.52 -12.63
CA ALA A 20 9.17 -12.30 -12.30
C ALA A 20 8.57 -13.49 -11.54
N ALA A 21 8.87 -14.73 -11.95
CA ALA A 21 8.41 -15.93 -11.25
C ALA A 21 8.94 -16.02 -9.83
N VAL A 22 10.22 -15.66 -9.58
CA VAL A 22 10.81 -15.62 -8.23
C VAL A 22 10.10 -14.58 -7.36
N VAL A 23 9.81 -13.39 -7.89
CA VAL A 23 9.08 -12.34 -7.16
C VAL A 23 7.67 -12.81 -6.78
N VAL A 24 6.95 -13.43 -7.72
CA VAL A 24 5.61 -13.97 -7.45
C VAL A 24 5.67 -15.11 -6.43
N ALA A 25 6.62 -16.03 -6.57
CA ALA A 25 6.76 -17.17 -5.66
C ALA A 25 7.11 -16.72 -4.23
N THR A 26 7.99 -15.74 -4.07
CA THR A 26 8.37 -15.21 -2.74
C THR A 26 7.22 -14.43 -2.09
N ALA A 27 6.45 -13.64 -2.86
CA ALA A 27 5.26 -12.97 -2.36
C ALA A 27 4.16 -13.96 -1.94
N TRP A 28 3.95 -15.03 -2.71
CA TRP A 28 2.98 -16.07 -2.40
C TRP A 28 3.41 -16.92 -1.19
N SER A 29 4.70 -17.26 -1.08
CA SER A 29 5.26 -17.99 0.08
C SER A 29 5.06 -17.19 1.37
N ALA A 30 5.36 -15.89 1.36
CA ALA A 30 5.19 -15.04 2.55
C ALA A 30 3.72 -14.99 3.04
N LEU A 31 2.75 -15.11 2.12
CA LEU A 31 1.33 -15.17 2.48
C LEU A 31 0.95 -16.55 3.04
N GLN A 32 1.43 -17.64 2.43
CA GLN A 32 1.19 -19.00 2.96
C GLN A 32 1.89 -19.25 4.29
N ASP A 33 3.08 -18.69 4.52
CA ASP A 33 3.80 -18.79 5.79
C ASP A 33 3.04 -18.05 6.91
N ALA A 34 2.33 -16.96 6.58
CA ALA A 34 1.44 -16.27 7.51
C ALA A 34 0.20 -17.11 7.86
N ASP A 35 -0.35 -17.84 6.89
CA ASP A 35 -1.48 -18.76 7.13
C ASP A 35 -1.06 -20.01 7.91
N ALA A 36 0.12 -20.59 7.61
CA ALA A 36 0.65 -21.77 8.28
C ALA A 36 1.12 -21.50 9.72
N ALA A 37 1.51 -20.27 10.04
CA ALA A 37 1.82 -19.85 11.41
C ALA A 37 0.57 -19.70 12.31
N GLY A 38 -0.65 -19.80 11.76
CA GLY A 38 -1.91 -19.69 12.48
C GLY A 38 -2.39 -20.95 13.21
N GLU A 39 -1.70 -22.10 13.06
CA GLU A 39 -2.16 -23.41 13.54
C GLU A 39 -1.35 -23.97 14.74
N SER A 40 -0.69 -23.11 15.52
CA SER A 40 -0.02 -23.51 16.77
C SER A 40 -0.66 -22.86 18.00
N THR A 41 -1.27 -23.72 18.82
CA THR A 41 -1.82 -23.48 20.16
C THR A 41 -0.97 -22.54 21.01
N GLY A 42 -1.43 -21.31 21.13
CA GLY A 42 -1.01 -20.34 22.12
C GLY A 42 -1.95 -19.16 21.99
N GLU A 43 -2.63 -18.80 23.06
CA GLU A 43 -3.53 -17.65 23.15
C GLU A 43 -3.05 -16.52 22.23
N PRO A 44 -3.80 -16.17 21.16
CA PRO A 44 -3.30 -15.19 20.21
C PRO A 44 -3.21 -13.87 20.95
N ALA A 45 -1.98 -13.44 21.27
CA ALA A 45 -1.71 -12.04 21.51
C ALA A 45 -2.40 -11.28 20.37
N PRO A 46 -3.26 -10.29 20.63
CA PRO A 46 -4.04 -9.66 19.60
C PRO A 46 -3.05 -9.11 18.58
N VAL A 47 -2.96 -9.79 17.43
CA VAL A 47 -2.23 -9.30 16.28
C VAL A 47 -2.84 -7.93 16.05
N PRO A 48 -2.06 -6.84 16.07
CA PRO A 48 -2.62 -5.53 15.79
C PRO A 48 -3.12 -5.62 14.35
N VAL A 49 -4.43 -5.84 14.19
CA VAL A 49 -5.09 -5.71 12.90
C VAL A 49 -4.70 -4.31 12.45
N PRO A 50 -4.00 -4.16 11.32
CA PRO A 50 -3.63 -2.84 10.84
C PRO A 50 -4.95 -2.09 10.67
N ALA A 51 -5.25 -1.20 11.62
CA ALA A 51 -6.54 -0.55 11.70
C ALA A 51 -6.79 0.10 10.35
N ALA A 52 -7.82 -0.39 9.64
CA ALA A 52 -8.23 0.24 8.41
C ALA A 52 -8.53 1.69 8.77
N PRO A 53 -7.94 2.67 8.06
CA PRO A 53 -8.14 4.06 8.40
C PRO A 53 -9.65 4.37 8.35
N GLU A 54 -10.21 4.71 9.51
CA GLU A 54 -11.63 5.01 9.69
C GLU A 54 -12.01 6.37 9.09
N SER A 55 -11.01 7.16 8.70
CA SER A 55 -11.17 8.48 8.11
C SER A 55 -10.25 8.69 6.90
N LEU A 56 -10.65 9.63 6.04
CA LEU A 56 -9.86 10.03 4.88
C LEU A 56 -8.54 10.69 5.30
N GLU A 57 -8.52 11.42 6.41
CA GLU A 57 -7.33 11.99 7.03
C GLU A 57 -6.34 10.88 7.43
N GLY A 58 -6.85 9.78 7.99
CA GLY A 58 -6.06 8.59 8.33
C GLY A 58 -5.44 7.92 7.10
N VAL A 59 -6.19 7.84 5.99
CA VAL A 59 -5.67 7.34 4.71
C VAL A 59 -4.52 8.22 4.23
N LEU A 60 -4.68 9.54 4.22
CA LEU A 60 -3.66 10.48 3.77
C LEU A 60 -2.40 10.43 4.66
N ALA A 61 -2.57 10.28 5.97
CA ALA A 61 -1.44 10.13 6.91
C ALA A 61 -0.66 8.84 6.63
N ARG A 62 -1.36 7.72 6.39
CA ARG A 62 -0.72 6.45 6.02
C ARG A 62 0.06 6.58 4.71
N GLN A 63 -0.50 7.20 3.68
CA GLN A 63 0.18 7.39 2.40
C GLN A 63 1.45 8.24 2.53
N LEU A 64 1.44 9.25 3.40
CA LEU A 64 2.63 10.06 3.68
C LEU A 64 3.72 9.23 4.37
N LEU A 65 3.34 8.44 5.39
CA LEU A 65 4.27 7.57 6.12
C LEU A 65 4.83 6.45 5.23
N ALA A 66 4.03 5.92 4.30
CA ALA A 66 4.46 4.95 3.30
C ALA A 66 5.31 5.56 2.17
N GLY A 67 5.44 6.89 2.11
CA GLY A 67 6.17 7.59 1.05
C GLY A 67 5.46 7.62 -0.30
N GLU A 68 4.17 7.24 -0.35
CA GLU A 68 3.34 7.27 -1.56
C GLU A 68 2.98 8.70 -1.97
N ILE A 69 2.92 9.61 -0.99
CA ILE A 69 2.76 11.05 -1.22
C ILE A 69 3.82 11.85 -0.46
N THR A 70 4.12 13.03 -0.99
CA THR A 70 5.04 13.98 -0.39
C THR A 70 4.35 14.89 0.63
N GLY A 71 5.11 15.49 1.55
CA GLY A 71 4.59 16.47 2.51
C GLY A 71 3.78 17.63 1.89
N PRO A 72 4.23 18.25 0.79
CA PRO A 72 3.43 19.26 0.07
C PRO A 72 2.10 18.72 -0.47
N GLN A 73 2.08 17.48 -1.00
CA GLN A 73 0.85 16.84 -1.49
C GLN A 73 -0.13 16.55 -0.35
N TYR A 74 0.36 16.05 0.79
CA TYR A 74 -0.44 15.84 1.99
C TYR A 74 -1.13 17.13 2.44
N ARG A 75 -0.39 18.24 2.60
CA ARG A 75 -0.96 19.53 3.02
C ARG A 75 -2.04 20.03 2.07
N ARG A 76 -1.81 19.94 0.75
CA ARG A 76 -2.80 20.34 -0.26
C ARG A 76 -4.03 19.45 -0.25
N ALA A 77 -3.88 18.16 0.06
CA ALA A 77 -5.01 17.23 0.16
C ALA A 77 -5.85 17.51 1.42
N VAL A 78 -5.21 17.72 2.57
CA VAL A 78 -5.88 18.08 3.83
C VAL A 78 -6.62 19.42 3.69
N GLN A 79 -6.02 20.41 3.05
CA GLN A 79 -6.69 21.70 2.81
C GLN A 79 -7.98 21.52 2.00
N ARG A 80 -7.94 20.77 0.89
CA ARG A 80 -9.14 20.52 0.08
C ARG A 80 -10.21 19.73 0.84
N LEU A 81 -9.79 18.85 1.74
CA LEU A 81 -10.71 18.11 2.60
C LEU A 81 -11.42 19.05 3.59
N ALA A 82 -10.67 19.97 4.20
CA ALA A 82 -11.21 20.98 5.11
C ALA A 82 -12.14 21.98 4.39
N GLU A 83 -11.80 22.44 3.18
CA GLU A 83 -12.68 23.30 2.37
C GLU A 83 -14.02 22.60 2.11
N ARG A 84 -13.98 21.33 1.71
CA ARG A 84 -15.17 20.52 1.48
C ARG A 84 -15.97 20.24 2.76
N ASP A 85 -15.29 20.12 3.88
CA ASP A 85 -15.93 19.91 5.19
C ASP A 85 -16.65 21.17 5.65
N ALA A 86 -16.02 22.35 5.49
CA ALA A 86 -16.63 23.64 5.77
C ALA A 86 -17.92 23.87 4.94
N ASP A 87 -17.95 23.42 3.68
CA ASP A 87 -19.16 23.48 2.84
C ASP A 87 -20.29 22.57 3.35
N ARG A 88 -19.96 21.40 3.94
CA ARG A 88 -20.95 20.41 4.40
C ARG A 88 -21.39 20.60 5.84
N HIS A 89 -20.48 21.06 6.68
CA HIS A 89 -20.62 21.18 8.13
C HIS A 89 -20.19 22.58 8.55
N PRO A 90 -20.96 23.62 8.20
CA PRO A 90 -20.63 24.99 8.58
C PRO A 90 -20.62 25.12 10.10
N LEU A 91 -19.54 25.68 10.64
CA LEU A 91 -19.43 25.98 12.06
C LEU A 91 -20.31 27.19 12.37
N ALA A 92 -21.41 26.97 13.11
CA ALA A 92 -22.23 28.05 13.64
C ALA A 92 -21.55 28.63 14.89
N LEU A 93 -21.27 29.93 14.88
CA LEU A 93 -20.86 30.64 16.09
C LEU A 93 -22.10 30.90 16.94
N PRO A 94 -22.07 30.64 18.26
CA PRO A 94 -23.15 31.04 19.15
C PRO A 94 -23.27 32.58 19.16
N GLU A 95 -24.50 33.06 19.17
CA GLU A 95 -24.84 34.48 19.26
C GLU A 95 -24.82 34.89 20.75
N ASP A 96 -24.17 36.01 21.08
CA ASP A 96 -24.00 36.54 22.44
C ASP A 96 -25.33 36.93 23.12
#